data_AF-W2XIX6-F1
#
_entry.id   AF-W2XIX6-F1
#
_cell.length_a   1.000
_cell.length_b   1.000
_cell.length_c   1.000
_cell.angle_alpha   90.00
_cell.angle_beta   90.00
_cell.angle_gamma   90.00
#
_symmetry.space_group_name_H-M   'P 1'
#
loop_
_entity.id
_entity.type
_entity.pdbx_description
1 polymer ?
#
loop_
_entity_poly.entity_id
_entity_poly.type
_entity_poly.pdbx_seq_one_letter_code
_entity_poly.pdbx_strand_id
1 'polypeptide(L)'
;MSITSQGPKLKSKVIVEMMFRDPEPRGQTCKACNLFIRQAKTAGYTNLINHLASKHSGYEDVVRQCMRDKRSVTMDMFVDQDALSTHQWMNLVVNKNFPFMAVDDGVVRSAIKYNSMNSRTLKARMVATVELVEPCLQ
;
A
#
# COMPACT_ATOMS: atom_id res chain seq x y z
N MET A 1 18.19 -9.66 -9.09
CA MET A 1 19.13 -8.51 -9.11
C MET A 1 18.88 -7.70 -7.86
N SER A 2 19.79 -7.79 -6.88
CA SER A 2 19.66 -7.09 -5.61
C SER A 2 20.23 -5.69 -5.78
N ILE A 3 19.35 -4.69 -5.94
CA ILE A 3 19.75 -3.29 -5.99
C ILE A 3 20.01 -2.86 -4.54
N THR A 4 21.26 -2.95 -4.09
CA THR A 4 21.70 -2.28 -2.87
C THR A 4 21.93 -0.80 -3.17
N SER A 5 20.89 0.03 -3.07
CA SER A 5 21.02 1.49 -3.10
C SER A 5 21.39 2.02 -1.71
N GLN A 6 22.66 1.87 -1.31
CA GLN A 6 23.14 2.49 -0.07
C GLN A 6 23.48 3.97 -0.30
N GLY A 7 22.45 4.81 -0.28
CA GLY A 7 22.63 6.21 0.12
C GLY A 7 22.99 6.31 1.61
N PRO A 8 23.41 7.49 2.11
CA PRO A 8 23.68 7.68 3.53
C PRO A 8 22.52 7.18 4.40
N LYS A 9 22.85 6.56 5.55
CA LYS A 9 21.85 6.08 6.49
C LYS A 9 20.99 7.26 6.96
N LEU A 10 19.68 7.16 6.74
CA LEU A 10 18.74 8.20 7.16
C LEU A 10 18.60 8.19 8.69
N LYS A 11 18.49 9.37 9.30
CA LYS A 11 18.22 9.48 10.75
C LYS A 11 16.79 9.01 11.02
N SER A 12 16.59 8.22 12.09
CA SER A 12 15.26 7.71 12.47
C SER A 12 14.22 8.81 12.64
N LYS A 13 14.62 9.99 13.14
CA LYS A 13 13.75 11.17 13.25
C LYS A 13 13.15 11.57 11.89
N VAL A 14 13.99 11.66 10.86
CA VAL A 14 13.56 12.05 9.50
C VAL A 14 12.62 11.00 8.91
N ILE A 15 12.96 9.72 9.07
CA ILE A 15 12.10 8.61 8.63
C ILE A 15 10.73 8.73 9.31
N VAL A 16 10.69 8.93 10.62
CA VAL A 16 9.44 8.98 11.38
C VAL A 16 8.57 10.17 10.96
N GLU A 17 9.15 11.37 10.86
CA GLU A 17 8.44 12.57 10.39
C GLU A 17 7.84 12.38 8.99
N MET A 18 8.55 11.69 8.11
CA MET A 18 8.09 11.42 6.75
C MET A 18 7.02 10.32 6.71
N MET A 19 7.20 9.23 7.45
CA MET A 19 6.40 8.00 7.34
C MET A 19 5.21 7.92 8.31
N PHE A 20 5.14 8.79 9.31
CA PHE A 20 4.07 8.80 10.30
C PHE A 20 3.37 10.16 10.35
N ARG A 21 2.12 10.14 10.83
CA ARG A 21 1.28 11.30 11.06
C ARG A 21 0.58 11.19 12.40
N ASP A 22 -0.08 12.26 12.80
CA ASP A 22 -0.90 12.34 14.02
C ASP A 22 -0.09 11.93 15.26
N PRO A 23 0.99 12.69 15.59
CA PRO A 23 1.85 12.33 16.71
C PRO A 23 1.11 12.48 18.03
N GLU A 24 0.92 11.37 18.73
CA GLU A 24 0.30 11.30 20.05
C GLU A 24 1.33 10.92 21.13
N PRO A 25 1.06 11.20 22.42
CA PRO A 25 1.96 10.86 23.51
C PRO A 25 2.32 9.37 23.62
N ARG A 26 1.52 8.50 23.00
CA ARG A 26 1.65 7.03 23.06
C ARG A 26 1.87 6.37 21.71
N GLY A 27 2.08 7.11 20.62
CA GLY A 27 2.23 6.51 19.30
C GLY A 27 1.95 7.45 18.15
N GLN A 28 2.02 6.92 16.94
CA GLN A 28 1.72 7.65 15.70
C GLN A 28 1.09 6.71 14.67
N THR A 29 0.36 7.27 13.72
CA THR A 29 -0.28 6.51 12.64
C THR A 29 0.65 6.37 11.44
N CYS A 30 0.89 5.15 10.99
CA CYS A 30 1.70 4.88 9.81
C CYS A 30 1.00 5.41 8.54
N LYS A 31 1.69 6.20 7.72
CA LYS A 31 1.17 6.69 6.44
C LYS A 31 1.12 5.64 5.34
N ALA A 32 1.71 4.45 5.53
CA ALA A 32 1.71 3.38 4.53
C ALA A 32 0.56 2.38 4.72
N CYS A 33 0.19 2.07 5.97
CA CYS A 33 -0.87 1.10 6.27
C CYS A 33 -2.00 1.62 7.18
N ASN A 34 -1.97 2.90 7.58
CA ASN A 34 -2.91 3.51 8.53
C ASN A 34 -2.99 2.84 9.91
N LEU A 35 -2.05 1.96 10.26
CA LEU A 35 -2.01 1.36 11.58
C LEU A 35 -1.43 2.33 12.62
N PHE A 36 -2.11 2.47 13.76
CA PHE A 36 -1.58 3.20 14.90
C PHE A 36 -0.52 2.35 15.62
N ILE A 37 0.71 2.86 15.69
CA ILE A 37 1.83 2.14 16.29
C ILE A 37 2.13 2.74 17.67
N ARG A 38 1.94 1.90 18.70
CA ARG A 38 2.20 2.28 20.09
C ARG A 38 3.70 2.45 20.35
N GLN A 39 4.04 3.52 21.06
CA GLN A 39 5.39 3.87 21.44
C GLN A 39 5.44 4.42 22.86
N ALA A 40 6.23 3.78 23.71
CA ALA A 40 6.56 4.32 25.03
C ALA A 40 7.54 5.49 24.87
N LYS A 41 7.40 6.52 25.71
CA LYS A 41 8.29 7.70 25.70
C LYS A 41 9.78 7.35 25.85
N THR A 42 10.07 6.28 26.59
CA THR A 42 11.45 5.78 26.83
C THR A 42 12.03 4.99 25.66
N ALA A 43 11.20 4.56 24.69
CA ALA A 43 11.63 3.68 23.60
C ALA A 43 12.20 4.44 22.39
N GLY A 44 12.34 5.76 22.46
CA GLY A 44 12.82 6.58 21.33
C GLY A 44 11.93 6.37 20.10
N TYR A 45 12.52 6.02 18.94
CA TYR A 45 11.81 5.69 17.70
C TYR A 45 11.74 4.19 17.38
N THR A 46 12.19 3.32 18.28
CA THR A 46 12.45 1.90 17.98
C THR A 46 11.21 1.16 17.47
N ASN A 47 10.06 1.30 18.12
CA ASN A 47 8.83 0.61 17.71
C ASN A 47 8.35 1.03 16.32
N LEU A 48 8.43 2.33 16.00
CA LEU A 48 8.03 2.86 14.71
C LEU A 48 8.94 2.34 13.59
N ILE A 49 10.26 2.34 13.82
CA ILE A 49 11.23 1.83 12.84
C ILE A 49 11.09 0.31 12.66
N ASN A 50 10.89 -0.45 13.75
CA ASN A 50 10.68 -1.90 13.67
C ASN A 50 9.40 -2.26 12.91
N HIS A 51 8.33 -1.47 13.08
CA HIS A 51 7.13 -1.62 12.28
C HIS A 51 7.43 -1.42 10.78
N LEU A 52 8.13 -0.35 10.41
CA LEU A 52 8.49 -0.10 9.01
C LEU A 52 9.37 -1.22 8.44
N ALA A 53 10.40 -1.65 9.18
CA ALA A 53 11.31 -2.70 8.73
C ALA A 53 10.61 -4.06 8.53
N SER A 54 9.58 -4.36 9.34
CA SER A 54 8.86 -5.63 9.26
C SER A 54 7.68 -5.63 8.27
N LYS A 55 7.05 -4.48 8.03
CA LYS A 55 5.81 -4.39 7.24
C LYS A 55 5.95 -3.64 5.91
N HIS A 56 6.97 -2.80 5.77
CA HIS A 56 7.15 -1.91 4.63
C HIS A 56 8.58 -1.98 4.10
N SER A 57 8.95 -3.09 3.46
CA SER A 57 10.27 -3.22 2.83
C SER A 57 10.50 -2.09 1.82
N GLY A 58 11.72 -1.56 1.78
CA GLY A 58 12.06 -0.43 0.90
C GLY A 58 11.55 0.94 1.34
N TYR A 59 11.00 1.08 2.56
CA TYR A 59 10.53 2.38 3.06
C TYR A 59 11.60 3.48 3.01
N GLU A 60 12.88 3.16 3.19
CA GLU A 60 13.96 4.15 3.09
C GLU A 60 14.08 4.74 1.69
N ASP A 61 13.88 3.93 0.64
CA ASP A 61 13.97 4.40 -0.74
C ASP A 61 12.79 5.31 -1.09
N VAL A 62 11.60 4.98 -0.58
CA VAL A 62 10.42 5.86 -0.67
C VAL A 62 10.70 7.20 0.02
N VAL A 63 11.27 7.19 1.22
CA VAL A 63 11.64 8.42 1.94
C VAL A 63 12.67 9.22 1.15
N ARG A 64 13.73 8.59 0.64
CA ARG A 64 14.76 9.25 -0.18
C ARG A 64 14.16 9.89 -1.43
N GLN A 65 13.28 9.18 -2.13
CA GLN A 65 12.59 9.69 -3.31
C GLN A 65 11.71 10.89 -2.96
N CYS A 66 10.91 10.78 -1.90
CA CYS A 66 10.04 11.88 -1.46
C CYS A 66 10.84 13.13 -1.03
N MET A 67 11.98 12.95 -0.37
CA MET A 67 12.88 14.04 -0.03
C MET A 67 13.45 14.74 -1.28
N ARG A 68 13.84 13.98 -2.31
CA ARG A 68 14.31 14.54 -3.59
C ARG A 68 13.20 15.34 -4.29
N ASP A 69 11.99 14.79 -4.31
CA ASP A 69 10.84 15.37 -4.99
C ASP A 69 10.16 16.49 -4.18
N LYS A 70 10.62 16.74 -2.95
CA LYS A 70 10.01 17.69 -1.99
C LYS A 70 8.51 17.44 -1.78
N ARG A 71 8.11 16.16 -1.71
CA ARG A 71 6.72 15.73 -1.53
C ARG A 71 6.54 14.88 -0.29
N SER A 72 5.31 14.82 0.21
CA SER A 72 4.95 13.94 1.33
C SER A 72 4.87 12.49 0.89
N VAL A 73 5.14 11.59 1.83
CA VAL A 73 4.82 10.16 1.67
C VAL A 73 3.31 9.98 1.74
N THR A 74 2.76 9.20 0.82
CA THR A 74 1.34 8.89 0.68
C THR A 74 1.15 7.38 0.56
N MET A 75 -0.04 6.89 0.93
CA MET A 75 -0.31 5.44 0.95
C MET A 75 -0.14 4.78 -0.42
N ASP A 76 -0.50 5.47 -1.51
CA ASP A 76 -0.42 4.94 -2.88
C ASP A 76 0.99 4.49 -3.27
N MET A 77 2.03 5.03 -2.62
CA MET A 77 3.43 4.61 -2.84
C MET A 77 3.74 3.20 -2.30
N PHE A 78 2.87 2.64 -1.45
CA PHE A 78 3.00 1.31 -0.85
C PHE A 78 1.91 0.34 -1.31
N VAL A 79 0.95 0.82 -2.10
CA VAL A 79 -0.10 -0.05 -2.64
C VAL A 79 0.49 -0.88 -3.77
N ASP A 80 0.35 -2.20 -3.65
CA ASP A 80 0.68 -3.13 -4.71
C ASP A 80 -0.19 -2.82 -5.95
N GLN A 81 0.46 -2.61 -7.10
CA GLN A 81 -0.25 -2.19 -8.33
C GLN A 81 -1.22 -3.26 -8.83
N ASP A 82 -0.93 -4.53 -8.56
CA ASP A 82 -1.79 -5.65 -8.88
C ASP A 82 -3.03 -5.67 -7.98
N ALA A 83 -2.86 -5.41 -6.68
CA ALA A 83 -3.96 -5.23 -5.75
C ALA A 83 -4.84 -4.03 -6.13
N LEU A 84 -4.24 -2.88 -6.48
CA LEU A 84 -4.95 -1.68 -6.94
C LEU A 84 -5.77 -1.97 -8.20
N SER A 85 -5.14 -2.56 -9.21
CA SER A 85 -5.81 -2.91 -10.47
C SER A 85 -6.95 -3.89 -10.22
N THR A 86 -6.76 -4.86 -9.33
CA THR A 86 -7.82 -5.80 -8.93
C THR A 86 -9.01 -5.05 -8.33
N HIS A 87 -8.77 -4.19 -7.33
CA HIS A 87 -9.82 -3.40 -6.70
C HIS A 87 -10.57 -2.52 -7.73
N GLN A 88 -9.84 -1.89 -8.65
CA GLN A 88 -10.44 -1.08 -9.70
C GLN A 88 -11.33 -1.90 -10.65
N TRP A 89 -10.89 -3.10 -11.03
CA TRP A 89 -11.70 -4.04 -11.80
C TRP A 89 -12.93 -4.53 -11.03
N MET A 90 -12.79 -4.89 -9.75
CA MET A 90 -13.90 -5.30 -8.90
C MET A 90 -14.94 -4.17 -8.77
N ASN A 91 -14.48 -2.93 -8.51
CA ASN A 91 -15.34 -1.77 -8.42
C ASN A 91 -16.13 -1.54 -9.73
N LEU A 92 -15.51 -1.75 -10.89
CA LEU A 92 -16.18 -1.63 -12.18
C LEU A 92 -17.24 -2.73 -12.37
N VAL A 93 -16.88 -4.00 -12.16
CA VAL A 93 -17.79 -5.14 -12.31
C VAL A 93 -18.95 -5.07 -11.34
N VAL A 94 -18.66 -4.89 -10.05
CA VAL A 94 -19.66 -4.95 -8.97
C VAL A 94 -20.49 -3.67 -8.92
N ASN A 95 -19.85 -2.50 -8.83
CA ASN A 95 -20.58 -1.25 -8.56
C ASN A 95 -21.16 -0.60 -9.82
N LYS A 96 -20.71 -0.99 -11.02
CA LYS A 96 -21.28 -0.50 -12.29
C LYS A 96 -21.98 -1.59 -13.10
N ASN A 97 -22.14 -2.79 -12.51
CA ASN A 97 -22.73 -3.95 -13.19
C ASN A 97 -22.06 -4.23 -14.55
N PHE A 98 -20.75 -4.04 -14.62
CA PHE A 98 -20.00 -4.18 -15.86
C PHE A 98 -19.88 -5.68 -16.23
N PRO A 99 -20.16 -6.08 -17.49
CA PRO A 99 -20.20 -7.49 -17.86
C PRO A 99 -18.86 -8.19 -17.63
N PHE A 100 -18.90 -9.36 -16.99
CA PHE A 100 -17.69 -10.13 -16.72
C PHE A 100 -16.97 -10.61 -17.99
N MET A 101 -17.73 -10.87 -19.06
CA MET A 101 -17.20 -11.19 -20.38
C MET A 101 -16.37 -10.05 -21.00
N ALA A 102 -16.70 -8.80 -20.68
CA ALA A 102 -15.97 -7.63 -21.19
C ALA A 102 -14.60 -7.47 -20.54
N VAL A 103 -14.31 -8.16 -19.42
CA VAL A 103 -12.97 -8.23 -18.83
C VAL A 103 -11.99 -8.96 -19.75
N ASP A 104 -12.48 -9.88 -20.58
CA ASP A 104 -11.68 -10.61 -21.55
C ASP A 104 -11.59 -9.93 -22.92
N ASP A 105 -12.43 -8.93 -23.16
CA ASP A 105 -12.48 -8.23 -24.43
C ASP A 105 -11.24 -7.36 -24.67
N GLY A 106 -10.58 -7.57 -25.80
CA GLY A 106 -9.34 -6.87 -26.14
C GLY A 106 -9.51 -5.36 -26.33
N VAL A 107 -10.65 -4.92 -26.87
CA VAL A 107 -10.95 -3.50 -27.09
C VAL A 107 -11.17 -2.82 -25.74
N VAL A 108 -11.98 -3.42 -24.87
CA VAL A 108 -12.23 -2.94 -23.52
C VAL A 108 -10.93 -2.86 -22.72
N ARG A 109 -10.09 -3.91 -22.78
CA ARG A 109 -8.76 -3.89 -22.13
C ARG A 109 -7.88 -2.74 -22.63
N SER A 110 -7.87 -2.49 -23.93
CA SER A 110 -7.06 -1.40 -24.52
C SER A 110 -7.57 -0.01 -24.14
N ALA A 111 -8.87 0.14 -23.88
CA ALA A 111 -9.50 1.40 -23.51
C ALA A 111 -9.44 1.68 -21.99
N ILE A 112 -9.26 0.65 -21.16
CA ILE A 112 -9.20 0.76 -19.71
C ILE A 112 -7.76 1.03 -19.24
N LYS A 113 -7.61 1.93 -18.27
CA LYS A 113 -6.30 2.36 -17.73
C LYS A 113 -5.64 1.38 -16.76
N TYR A 114 -6.36 0.35 -16.29
CA TYR A 114 -5.89 -0.59 -15.28
C TYR A 114 -5.00 -1.65 -15.89
N ASN A 115 -4.16 -2.33 -15.10
CA ASN A 115 -3.41 -3.47 -15.61
C ASN A 115 -4.37 -4.54 -16.14
N SER A 116 -4.02 -5.11 -17.30
CA SER A 116 -4.83 -6.13 -17.96
C SER A 116 -4.92 -7.39 -17.10
N MET A 117 -6.12 -7.93 -16.97
CA MET A 117 -6.42 -9.17 -16.25
C MET A 117 -7.49 -9.96 -17.00
N ASN A 118 -7.48 -11.28 -16.86
CA ASN A 118 -8.56 -12.12 -17.36
C ASN A 118 -9.66 -12.33 -16.33
N SER A 119 -10.86 -12.62 -16.82
CA SER A 119 -12.05 -12.81 -16.00
C SER A 119 -11.84 -13.90 -14.95
N ARG A 120 -11.17 -15.01 -15.30
CA ARG A 120 -10.86 -16.09 -14.37
C ARG A 120 -10.02 -15.60 -13.18
N THR A 121 -8.96 -14.83 -13.44
CA THR A 121 -8.10 -14.25 -12.39
C THR A 121 -8.88 -13.25 -11.54
N LEU A 122 -9.70 -12.38 -12.16
CA LEU A 122 -10.52 -11.43 -11.42
C LEU A 122 -11.49 -12.17 -10.48
N LYS A 123 -12.15 -13.23 -10.97
CA LYS A 123 -13.09 -14.03 -10.17
C LYS A 123 -12.39 -14.69 -8.98
N ALA A 124 -11.22 -15.28 -9.20
CA ALA A 124 -10.44 -15.90 -8.14
C ALA A 124 -10.04 -14.88 -7.06
N ARG A 125 -9.60 -13.68 -7.45
CA ARG A 125 -9.26 -12.60 -6.52
C ARG A 125 -10.48 -12.08 -5.76
N MET A 126 -11.65 -11.98 -6.41
CA MET A 126 -12.92 -11.60 -5.78
C MET A 126 -13.32 -12.61 -4.70
N VAL A 127 -13.27 -13.90 -4.99
CA VAL A 127 -13.58 -14.97 -4.01
C VAL A 127 -12.62 -14.89 -2.82
N ALA A 128 -11.31 -14.82 -3.08
CA ALA A 128 -10.32 -14.71 -2.00
C ALA A 128 -10.54 -13.46 -1.12
N THR A 129 -11.01 -12.36 -1.71
CA THR A 129 -11.34 -11.14 -0.94
C THR A 129 -12.53 -11.36 -0.03
N VAL A 130 -13.58 -12.06 -0.50
CA VAL A 130 -14.74 -12.41 0.34
C VAL A 130 -14.32 -13.32 1.48
N GLU A 131 -13.54 -14.37 1.21
CA GLU A 131 -13.05 -15.31 2.23
C GLU A 131 -12.22 -14.64 3.32
N LEU A 132 -11.49 -13.56 2.99
CA LEU A 132 -10.72 -12.78 3.96
C LEU A 132 -11.56 -11.80 4.77
N VAL A 133 -12.65 -11.27 4.21
CA VAL A 133 -13.45 -10.19 4.81
C VAL A 133 -14.65 -10.72 5.58
N GLU A 134 -15.28 -11.80 5.11
CA GLU A 134 -16.48 -12.38 5.73
C GLU A 134 -16.29 -12.75 7.21
N PRO A 135 -15.15 -13.35 7.64
CA PRO A 135 -14.91 -13.60 9.06
C PRO A 135 -14.73 -12.34 9.92
N CYS A 136 -14.43 -11.19 9.32
CA CYS A 136 -14.28 -9.92 10.02
C CYS A 136 -15.61 -9.17 10.21
N LEU A 137 -16.70 -9.67 9.60
CA LEU A 137 -18.04 -9.08 9.67
C LEU A 137 -18.97 -9.80 10.66
N GLN A 138 -18.52 -10.90 11.26
CA GLN A 138 -19.21 -11.66 12.31
C GLN A 138 -18.79 -11.21 13.70
#